data_AF-A0A3D2I8P1-F1
#
_entry.id   AF-A0A3D2I8P1-F1
#
_cell.length_a   1.000
_cell.length_b   1.000
_cell.length_c   1.000
_cell.angle_alpha   90.00
_cell.angle_beta   90.00
_cell.angle_gamma   90.00
#
_symmetry.space_group_name_H-M   'P 1'
#
loop_
_entity.id
_entity.type
_entity.pdbx_description
1 polymer ?
#
loop_
_entity_poly.entity_id
_entity_poly.type
_entity_poly.pdbx_seq_one_letter_code
_entity_poly.pdbx_strand_id
1 'polypeptide(L)'
;ESGKAAKGVNIVNIIQVETGERVQAMLHFRETGDEELYLFMTTRDGTVKRLEVSALKNLRNNGIRALTLDEGDQLISVVETRGHDRVLIATHDGQAVCFDET
;
A
#
# COMPACT_ATOMS: atom_id res chain seq x y z
N GLU A 1 0.44 30.25 -3.69
CA GLU A 1 -0.64 29.62 -4.47
C GLU A 1 -1.22 28.43 -3.71
N SER A 2 -2.00 28.68 -2.67
CA SER A 2 -2.70 27.62 -1.94
C SER A 2 -4.00 28.21 -1.43
N GLY A 3 -5.11 27.70 -1.96
CA GLY A 3 -6.47 28.12 -1.64
C GLY A 3 -7.41 27.02 -2.12
N LYS A 4 -8.59 26.87 -1.52
CA LYS A 4 -9.52 25.76 -1.83
C LYS A 4 -9.89 25.65 -3.32
N ALA A 5 -9.77 26.73 -4.09
CA ALA A 5 -10.03 26.76 -5.54
C ALA A 5 -8.80 26.47 -6.43
N ALA A 6 -7.60 26.34 -5.86
CA ALA A 6 -6.39 26.01 -6.60
C ALA A 6 -6.33 24.51 -6.89
N LYS A 7 -5.83 24.13 -8.07
CA LYS A 7 -5.72 22.73 -8.51
C LYS A 7 -4.68 21.90 -7.74
N GLY A 8 -3.88 22.54 -6.88
CA GLY A 8 -2.77 21.90 -6.19
C GLY A 8 -1.57 21.65 -7.13
N VAL A 9 -0.65 20.82 -6.66
CA VAL A 9 0.57 20.43 -7.39
C VAL A 9 0.39 18.99 -7.87
N ASN A 10 0.87 18.68 -9.08
CA ASN A 10 0.86 17.32 -9.60
C ASN A 10 1.73 16.42 -8.70
N ILE A 11 1.20 15.29 -8.24
CA ILE A 11 1.91 14.35 -7.36
C ILE A 11 3.20 13.84 -7.97
N VAL A 12 3.25 13.67 -9.30
CA VAL A 12 4.45 13.26 -10.06
C VAL A 12 5.59 14.26 -9.92
N ASN A 13 5.31 15.52 -9.59
CA ASN A 13 6.34 16.54 -9.33
C ASN A 13 6.84 16.53 -7.87
N ILE A 14 6.17 15.79 -6.98
CA ILE A 14 6.46 15.73 -5.55
C ILE A 14 7.24 14.45 -5.22
N ILE A 15 6.89 13.34 -5.85
CA ILE A 15 7.56 12.04 -5.71
C ILE A 15 8.40 11.74 -6.96
N GLN A 16 9.60 11.20 -6.77
CA GLN A 16 10.43 10.74 -7.88
C GLN A 16 9.87 9.42 -8.40
N VAL A 17 9.15 9.47 -9.53
CA VAL A 17 8.61 8.30 -10.23
C VAL A 17 9.35 8.09 -11.54
N GLU A 18 9.57 6.83 -11.89
CA GLU A 18 10.18 6.48 -13.18
C GLU A 18 9.18 6.65 -14.34
N THR A 19 9.70 6.72 -15.57
CA THR A 19 8.85 6.86 -16.76
C THR A 19 8.01 5.61 -16.94
N GLY A 20 6.69 5.75 -16.82
CA GLY A 20 5.73 4.64 -16.91
C GLY A 20 5.26 4.10 -15.56
N GLU A 21 5.88 4.53 -14.46
CA GLU A 21 5.43 4.19 -13.12
C GLU A 21 4.15 4.97 -12.76
N ARG A 22 3.22 4.29 -12.08
CA ARG A 22 1.94 4.87 -11.64
C ARG A 22 1.74 4.59 -10.17
N VAL A 23 1.27 5.61 -9.44
CA VAL A 23 0.81 5.45 -8.06
C VAL A 23 -0.42 4.55 -8.07
N GLN A 24 -0.32 3.37 -7.44
CA GLN A 24 -1.42 2.39 -7.38
C GLN A 24 -2.30 2.57 -6.15
N ALA A 25 -1.68 2.88 -5.00
CA ALA A 25 -2.37 3.06 -3.73
C ALA A 25 -1.73 4.22 -2.96
N MET A 26 -2.55 4.94 -2.20
CA MET A 26 -2.11 5.93 -1.23
C MET A 26 -2.72 5.60 0.12
N LEU A 27 -1.86 5.49 1.13
CA LEU A 27 -2.27 5.20 2.50
C LEU A 27 -1.83 6.34 3.39
N HIS A 28 -2.73 6.74 4.26
CA HIS A 28 -2.39 7.63 5.35
C HIS A 28 -2.52 6.84 6.64
N PHE A 29 -1.38 6.33 7.12
CA PHE A 29 -1.32 5.67 8.42
C PHE A 29 -0.89 6.67 9.48
N ARG A 30 -1.46 6.55 10.68
CA ARG A 30 -0.97 7.29 11.85
C ARG A 30 0.12 6.47 12.49
N GLU A 31 1.26 7.08 12.75
CA GLU A 31 2.28 6.49 13.60
C GLU A 31 1.77 6.54 15.05
N THR A 32 0.92 5.59 15.43
CA THR A 32 0.48 5.38 16.80
C THR A 32 1.51 4.50 17.50
N GLY A 33 2.09 5.00 18.59
CA GLY A 33 3.15 4.32 19.34
C GLY A 33 2.81 2.90 19.78
N ASP A 34 3.86 2.11 19.98
CA ASP A 34 3.96 0.78 20.61
C ASP A 34 3.03 -0.37 20.15
N GLU A 35 2.09 -0.15 19.23
CA GLU A 35 1.29 -1.23 18.64
C GLU A 35 1.98 -1.88 17.43
N GLU A 36 1.98 -3.22 17.35
CA GLU A 36 2.44 -3.97 16.18
C GLU A 36 1.49 -3.72 15.00
N LEU A 37 1.89 -2.77 14.13
CA LEU A 37 1.18 -2.43 12.91
C LEU A 37 1.82 -3.08 11.69
N TYR A 38 0.99 -3.64 10.84
CA TYR A 38 1.36 -4.26 9.58
C TYR A 38 0.63 -3.60 8.43
N LEU A 39 1.28 -3.59 7.27
CA LEU A 39 0.66 -3.33 5.98
C LEU A 39 0.42 -4.66 5.29
N PHE A 40 -0.85 -4.99 5.09
CA PHE A 40 -1.29 -6.13 4.32
C PHE A 40 -1.54 -5.71 2.88
N MET A 41 -0.69 -6.18 1.97
CA MET A 41 -0.70 -5.85 0.56
C MET A 41 -1.33 -6.99 -0.23
N THR A 42 -2.16 -6.68 -1.21
CA THR A 42 -2.77 -7.65 -2.12
C THR A 42 -2.56 -7.18 -3.55
N THR A 43 -2.12 -8.09 -4.43
CA THR A 43 -1.94 -7.84 -5.85
C THR A 43 -3.10 -8.35 -6.69
N ARG A 44 -3.15 -7.96 -7.96
CA ARG A 44 -4.19 -8.33 -8.93
C ARG A 44 -4.25 -9.84 -9.11
N ASP A 45 -3.08 -10.48 -9.13
CA ASP A 45 -2.99 -11.93 -9.32
C ASP A 45 -3.21 -12.73 -8.02
N GLY A 46 -3.56 -12.04 -6.92
CA GLY A 46 -3.90 -12.65 -5.65
C GLY A 46 -2.71 -12.90 -4.73
N THR A 47 -1.52 -12.39 -5.06
CA THR A 47 -0.36 -12.46 -4.18
C THR A 47 -0.59 -11.55 -2.97
N VAL A 48 -0.37 -12.10 -1.78
CA VAL A 48 -0.47 -11.35 -0.53
C VAL A 48 0.91 -11.18 0.11
N LYS A 49 1.18 -10.00 0.65
CA LYS A 49 2.38 -9.73 1.43
C LYS A 49 2.04 -8.92 2.67
N ARG A 50 2.49 -9.40 3.82
CA ARG A 50 2.46 -8.64 5.08
C ARG A 50 3.82 -8.00 5.33
N LEU A 51 3.84 -6.73 5.71
CA LEU A 51 5.05 -5.98 6.02
C LEU A 51 4.85 -5.18 7.31
N GLU A 52 5.76 -5.32 8.27
CA GLU A 52 5.75 -4.46 9.45
C GLU A 52 5.94 -2.99 9.07
N VAL A 53 5.14 -2.10 9.64
CA VAL A 53 5.30 -0.65 9.46
C VAL A 53 6.68 -0.20 9.96
N SER A 54 7.23 -0.88 10.97
CA SER A 54 8.58 -0.67 11.49
C SER A 54 9.67 -0.76 10.41
N ALA A 55 9.46 -1.61 9.38
CA ALA A 55 10.39 -1.79 8.28
C ALA A 55 10.46 -0.57 7.34
N LEU A 56 9.46 0.32 7.42
CA LEU A 56 9.37 1.54 6.62
C LEU A 56 9.94 2.78 7.34
N LYS A 57 10.42 2.65 8.59
CA LYS A 57 10.95 3.77 9.41
C LYS A 57 12.04 4.59 8.72
N ASN A 58 12.85 3.95 7.86
CA ASN A 58 13.95 4.61 7.15
C ASN A 58 13.59 4.94 5.69
N LEU A 59 12.45 5.62 5.49
CA LEU A 59 12.02 6.07 4.17
C LEU A 59 13.00 7.13 3.63
N ARG A 60 13.52 6.91 2.43
CA ARG A 60 14.38 7.87 1.73
C ARG A 60 13.56 8.72 0.77
N ASN A 61 14.13 9.85 0.31
CA ASN A 61 13.48 10.71 -0.67
C ASN A 61 13.19 10.02 -2.02
N ASN A 62 13.92 8.96 -2.35
CA ASN A 62 13.71 8.14 -3.54
C ASN A 62 12.82 6.91 -3.28
N GLY A 63 12.14 6.84 -2.13
CA GLY A 63 11.27 5.74 -1.75
C GLY A 63 12.01 4.52 -1.16
N ILE A 64 11.23 3.46 -0.91
CA ILE A 64 11.70 2.16 -0.43
C ILE A 64 10.96 1.05 -1.19
N ARG A 65 11.66 -0.04 -1.51
CA ARG A 65 11.03 -1.20 -2.17
C ARG A 65 10.24 -2.02 -1.14
N ALA A 66 8.93 -1.81 -1.10
CA ALA A 66 8.03 -2.50 -0.18
C ALA A 66 7.56 -3.88 -0.67
N LEU A 67 7.43 -4.07 -1.99
CA LEU A 67 6.98 -5.30 -2.63
C LEU A 67 7.73 -5.51 -3.95
N THR A 68 7.93 -6.76 -4.35
CA THR A 68 8.35 -7.13 -5.70
C THR A 68 7.11 -7.64 -6.42
N LEU A 69 6.81 -7.07 -7.59
CA LEU A 69 5.73 -7.52 -8.45
C LEU A 69 6.31 -8.36 -9.57
N ASP A 70 5.59 -9.42 -9.94
CA ASP A 70 5.88 -10.19 -11.14
C ASP A 70 5.46 -9.41 -12.39
N GLU A 71 5.95 -9.83 -13.56
CA GLU A 71 5.65 -9.14 -14.82
C GLU A 71 4.16 -9.19 -15.13
N GLY A 72 3.52 -8.02 -15.24
CA GLY A 72 2.09 -7.88 -15.48
C GLY A 72 1.22 -7.80 -14.21
N ASP A 73 1.77 -8.13 -13.04
CA ASP A 73 1.06 -8.02 -11.77
C ASP A 73 1.04 -6.56 -11.28
N GLN A 74 0.02 -6.24 -10.49
CA GLN A 74 -0.24 -4.89 -10.01
C GLN A 74 -0.67 -4.94 -8.55
N LEU A 75 -0.11 -4.06 -7.72
CA LEU A 75 -0.62 -3.85 -6.37
C LEU A 75 -2.04 -3.24 -6.46
N ILE A 76 -3.04 -3.91 -5.92
CA ILE A 76 -4.46 -3.44 -5.97
C ILE A 76 -4.93 -2.82 -4.66
N SER A 77 -4.40 -3.30 -3.54
CA SER A 77 -4.85 -2.88 -2.22
C SER A 77 -3.73 -2.98 -1.20
N VAL A 78 -3.77 -2.06 -0.25
CA VAL A 78 -3.00 -2.15 0.98
C VAL A 78 -3.91 -1.75 2.13
N VAL A 79 -3.91 -2.53 3.20
CA VAL A 79 -4.69 -2.26 4.41
C VAL A 79 -3.82 -2.37 5.64
N GLU A 80 -4.12 -1.58 6.67
CA GLU A 80 -3.46 -1.67 7.97
C GLU A 80 -4.06 -2.81 8.79
N THR A 81 -3.21 -3.59 9.44
CA THR A 81 -3.62 -4.73 10.29
C THR A 81 -2.76 -4.82 11.55
N ARG A 82 -3.23 -5.55 12.57
CA ARG A 82 -2.69 -5.55 13.95
C ARG A 82 -2.15 -6.91 14.44
N GLY A 83 -1.85 -7.83 13.53
CA GLY A 83 -1.38 -9.19 13.81
C GLY A 83 -2.46 -10.19 14.26
N HIS A 84 -3.72 -9.76 14.40
CA HIS A 84 -4.85 -10.59 14.82
C HIS A 84 -6.13 -10.32 14.01
N ASP A 85 -6.02 -9.51 12.96
CA ASP A 85 -7.15 -9.19 12.10
C ASP A 85 -7.43 -10.33 11.12
N ARG A 86 -8.68 -10.41 10.66
CA ARG A 86 -9.07 -11.32 9.58
C ARG A 86 -9.18 -10.54 8.28
N VAL A 87 -8.62 -11.09 7.22
CA VAL A 87 -8.64 -10.50 5.90
C VAL A 87 -9.66 -11.23 5.03
N LEU A 88 -10.55 -10.47 4.39
CA LEU A 88 -11.47 -10.96 3.37
C LEU A 88 -11.00 -10.45 2.01
N ILE A 89 -10.68 -11.36 1.10
CA ILE A 89 -10.38 -11.05 -0.30
C ILE A 89 -11.53 -11.57 -1.15
N ALA A 90 -12.07 -10.72 -2.02
CA ALA A 90 -13.13 -11.06 -2.95
C ALA A 90 -12.70 -10.77 -4.39
N THR A 91 -13.05 -11.66 -5.31
CA THR A 91 -12.76 -11.54 -6.74
C THR A 91 -13.97 -11.03 -7.50
N HIS A 92 -13.75 -10.56 -8.73
CA HIS A 92 -14.83 -10.10 -9.60
C HIS A 92 -15.86 -11.18 -9.95
N ASP A 93 -15.44 -12.46 -9.93
CA ASP A 93 -16.29 -13.63 -10.20
C ASP A 93 -17.12 -14.08 -8.98
N GLY A 94 -17.10 -13.31 -7.89
CA GLY A 94 -17.86 -13.62 -6.68
C GLY A 94 -17.24 -14.72 -5.81
N GLN A 95 -15.97 -15.08 -6.04
CA GLN A 95 -15.22 -15.93 -5.13
C GLN A 95 -14.69 -15.09 -3.97
N ALA A 96 -14.67 -15.66 -2.77
CA ALA A 96 -14.09 -14.99 -1.61
C ALA A 96 -13.36 -15.97 -0.70
N VAL A 97 -12.29 -15.49 -0.07
CA VAL A 97 -11.54 -16.22 0.95
C VAL A 97 -11.38 -15.32 2.17
N CYS A 98 -11.59 -15.89 3.36
CA CYS A 98 -11.43 -15.20 4.63
C CYS A 98 -10.48 -16.01 5.51
N PHE A 99 -9.41 -15.38 5.96
CA PHE A 99 -8.35 -16.02 6.73
C PHE A 99 -7.75 -15.04 7.74
N ASP A 100 -7.09 -15.59 8.75
CA ASP A 100 -6.35 -14.80 9.73
C ASP A 100 -5.09 -14.25 9.05
N GLU A 101 -4.68 -13.02 9.35
CA GLU A 101 -3.59 -12.35 8.61
C GLU A 101 -2.18 -12.98 8.79
N THR A 102 -2.04 -13.93 9.72
CA THR A 102 -0.78 -14.57 10.14
C THR A 102 -0.51 -15.91 9.48
#